data_AF-A0A5B0FGP8-F1
#
_entry.id   AF-A0A5B0FGP8-F1
#
_cell.length_a   1.000
_cell.length_b   1.000
_cell.length_c   1.000
_cell.angle_alpha   90.00
_cell.angle_beta   90.00
_cell.angle_gamma   90.00
#
_symmetry.space_group_name_H-M   'P 1'
#
loop_
_entity.id
_entity.type
_entity.pdbx_description
1 polymer ?
#
loop_
_entity_poly.entity_id
_entity_poly.type
_entity_poly.pdbx_seq_one_letter_code
_entity_poly.pdbx_strand_id
1 'polypeptide(L)'
;MKRILTTTLLFISLVTYGQVPKGAWKSQEPTGSASTLIVADNYLVIASYSVGNKYFERTEGGPFTMSGDQMTYTPEFNSADTAKIGIPTVFTVTVKDKILTLRYEEAMVWMQVDDASNVPMAGAWHITERAQDGQGGLVKIHQQGTRKTLKLLSGTRFQWFAIDPGVKGFYATGGGTYNVKDGKYTENIQFFSKDNNRVGTSLTFDHKLENGRWDHSGKSSEGKRIHEVWEKIK
;
A
#
# COMPACT_ATOMS: atom_id res chain seq x y z
N MET A 1 -32.24 -62.21 6.06
CA MET A 1 -30.92 -61.55 6.22
C MET A 1 -31.09 -60.05 5.97
N LYS A 2 -31.09 -59.22 7.02
CA LYS A 2 -31.24 -57.75 6.90
C LYS A 2 -29.90 -57.14 6.53
N ARG A 3 -29.83 -56.41 5.41
CA ARG A 3 -28.66 -55.63 5.00
C ARG A 3 -28.72 -54.26 5.68
N ILE A 4 -27.74 -53.94 6.52
CA ILE A 4 -27.57 -52.63 7.13
C ILE A 4 -26.74 -51.80 6.15
N LEU A 5 -27.30 -50.71 5.65
CA LEU A 5 -26.61 -49.74 4.80
C LEU A 5 -25.99 -48.67 5.71
N THR A 6 -24.68 -48.68 5.86
CA THR A 6 -23.95 -47.68 6.64
C THR A 6 -23.64 -46.49 5.74
N THR A 7 -24.34 -45.37 5.93
CA THR A 7 -24.05 -44.11 5.22
C THR A 7 -22.99 -43.34 6.00
N THR A 8 -21.75 -43.31 5.49
CA THR A 8 -20.68 -42.48 6.05
C THR A 8 -20.88 -41.03 5.62
N LEU A 9 -21.18 -40.14 6.57
CA LEU A 9 -21.32 -38.71 6.34
C LEU A 9 -19.93 -38.06 6.32
N LEU A 10 -19.43 -37.68 5.15
CA LEU A 10 -18.19 -36.89 5.03
C LEU A 10 -18.48 -35.44 5.46
N PHE A 11 -17.93 -35.02 6.60
CA PHE A 11 -17.84 -33.60 6.96
C PHE A 11 -16.74 -32.95 6.11
N ILE A 12 -17.13 -32.28 5.03
CA ILE A 12 -16.25 -31.36 4.31
C ILE A 12 -16.19 -30.07 5.15
N SER A 13 -15.09 -29.86 5.87
CA SER A 13 -14.80 -28.56 6.47
C SER A 13 -14.49 -27.57 5.35
N LEU A 14 -15.48 -26.74 5.01
CA LEU A 14 -15.27 -25.55 4.20
C LEU A 14 -14.39 -24.59 5.01
N VAL A 15 -13.09 -24.61 4.76
CA VAL A 15 -12.19 -23.55 5.23
C VAL A 15 -12.57 -22.30 4.46
N THR A 16 -13.32 -21.40 5.11
CA THR A 16 -13.63 -20.09 4.57
C THR A 16 -12.34 -19.27 4.58
N TYR A 17 -11.70 -19.10 3.42
CA TYR A 17 -10.66 -18.11 3.26
C TYR A 17 -11.30 -16.73 3.41
N GLY A 18 -10.97 -16.00 4.49
CA GLY A 18 -11.37 -14.60 4.58
C GLY A 18 -10.75 -13.83 3.43
N GLN A 19 -11.56 -13.01 2.77
CA GLN A 19 -11.10 -12.23 1.65
C GLN A 19 -10.20 -11.09 2.15
N VAL A 20 -9.02 -10.97 1.53
CA VAL A 20 -8.15 -9.80 1.74
C VAL A 20 -8.95 -8.55 1.39
N PRO A 21 -9.02 -7.53 2.26
CA PRO A 21 -9.77 -6.30 2.00
C PRO A 21 -9.00 -5.37 1.04
N LYS A 22 -8.73 -5.85 -0.18
CA LYS A 22 -7.97 -5.14 -1.20
C LYS A 22 -8.63 -3.80 -1.57
N GLY A 23 -7.80 -2.84 -1.93
CA GLY A 23 -8.24 -1.52 -2.37
C GLY A 23 -7.82 -0.41 -1.42
N ALA A 24 -8.48 0.74 -1.56
CA ALA A 24 -8.27 1.89 -0.69
C ALA A 24 -9.47 2.10 0.23
N TRP A 25 -9.16 2.51 1.45
CA TRP A 25 -10.12 2.79 2.50
C TRP A 25 -9.77 4.13 3.15
N LYS A 26 -10.78 4.82 3.67
CA LYS A 26 -10.61 6.10 4.36
C LYS A 26 -11.25 6.07 5.74
N SER A 27 -10.61 6.75 6.68
CA SER A 27 -11.20 7.12 7.97
C SER A 27 -11.02 8.62 8.17
N GLN A 28 -11.80 9.18 9.09
CA GLN A 28 -11.68 10.57 9.49
C GLN A 28 -11.33 10.60 10.96
N GLU A 29 -10.20 11.22 11.29
CA GLU A 29 -9.75 11.37 12.67
C GLU A 29 -10.53 12.51 13.34
N PRO A 30 -10.79 12.44 14.65
CA PRO A 30 -11.43 13.53 15.40
C PRO A 30 -10.67 14.87 15.30
N THR A 31 -9.37 14.82 15.01
CA THR A 31 -8.48 15.98 14.84
C THR A 31 -8.72 16.74 13.52
N GLY A 32 -9.57 16.24 12.63
CA GLY A 32 -9.82 16.80 11.30
C GLY A 32 -8.85 16.30 10.22
N SER A 33 -7.84 15.50 10.59
CA SER A 33 -7.01 14.74 9.64
C SER A 33 -7.82 13.64 8.95
N ALA A 34 -7.54 13.37 7.68
CA ALA A 34 -8.03 12.20 6.98
C ALA A 34 -6.97 11.11 7.03
N SER A 35 -7.39 9.86 7.24
CA SER A 35 -6.52 8.70 7.14
C SER A 35 -6.86 7.90 5.88
N THR A 36 -5.85 7.50 5.12
CA THR A 36 -5.99 6.56 4.00
C THR A 36 -5.28 5.26 4.36
N LEU A 37 -5.96 4.14 4.15
CA LEU A 37 -5.42 2.80 4.20
C LEU A 37 -5.42 2.23 2.77
N ILE A 38 -4.27 1.78 2.27
CA ILE A 38 -4.16 1.03 1.02
C ILE A 38 -3.78 -0.40 1.37
N VAL A 39 -4.56 -1.36 0.90
CA VAL A 39 -4.28 -2.80 1.01
C VAL A 39 -4.05 -3.33 -0.41
N ALA A 40 -2.82 -3.77 -0.69
CA ALA A 40 -2.43 -4.29 -1.99
C ALA A 40 -1.57 -5.55 -1.81
N ASP A 41 -1.96 -6.61 -2.52
CA ASP A 41 -1.34 -7.93 -2.39
C ASP A 41 -1.32 -8.41 -0.93
N ASN A 42 -0.14 -8.57 -0.32
CA ASN A 42 0.05 -8.95 1.10
C ASN A 42 0.63 -7.81 1.95
N TYR A 43 0.46 -6.56 1.53
CA TYR A 43 1.03 -5.38 2.18
C TYR A 43 -0.04 -4.33 2.41
N LEU A 44 0.05 -3.64 3.54
CA LEU A 44 -0.80 -2.49 3.83
C LEU A 44 0.02 -1.26 4.19
N VAL A 45 -0.53 -0.09 3.91
CA VAL A 45 0.03 1.19 4.34
C VAL A 45 -1.08 2.13 4.77
N ILE A 46 -0.84 2.83 5.89
CA ILE A 46 -1.70 3.85 6.45
C ILE A 46 -0.95 5.18 6.41
N ALA A 47 -1.63 6.25 6.01
CA ALA A 47 -1.16 7.62 6.15
C ALA A 47 -2.28 8.51 6.71
N SER A 48 -1.94 9.35 7.68
CA SER A 48 -2.84 10.38 8.22
C SER A 48 -2.29 11.76 7.90
N TYR A 49 -3.15 12.62 7.35
CA TYR A 49 -2.75 13.93 6.82
C TYR A 49 -3.97 14.87 6.68
N SER A 50 -3.71 16.16 6.52
CA SER A 50 -4.71 17.17 6.15
C SER A 50 -4.30 17.86 4.85
N VAL A 51 -5.12 17.71 3.82
CA VAL A 51 -4.89 18.38 2.53
C VAL A 51 -5.07 19.90 2.67
N GLY A 52 -6.13 20.32 3.37
CA GLY A 52 -6.44 21.74 3.56
C GLY A 52 -5.35 22.48 4.34
N ASN A 53 -4.82 21.85 5.39
CA ASN A 53 -3.74 22.44 6.20
C ASN A 53 -2.34 22.14 5.64
N LYS A 54 -2.24 21.41 4.52
CA LYS A 54 -0.98 20.89 3.96
C LYS A 54 -0.12 20.26 5.05
N TYR A 55 -0.69 19.34 5.82
CA TYR A 55 -0.03 18.76 6.99
C TYR A 55 0.04 17.25 6.85
N PHE A 56 1.24 16.69 7.00
CA PHE A 56 1.46 15.26 7.14
C PHE A 56 1.63 14.93 8.62
N GLU A 57 0.84 13.99 9.13
CA GLU A 57 0.84 13.63 10.55
C GLU A 57 1.70 12.39 10.82
N ARG A 58 1.34 11.25 10.22
CA ARG A 58 2.02 9.98 10.44
C ARG A 58 1.77 8.99 9.31
N THR A 59 2.63 7.98 9.23
CA THR A 59 2.44 6.82 8.38
C THR A 59 2.99 5.56 9.03
N GLU A 60 2.39 4.42 8.72
CA GLU A 60 2.91 3.10 9.05
C GLU A 60 2.53 2.11 7.97
N GLY A 61 3.26 1.00 7.89
CA GLY A 61 2.99 -0.01 6.88
C GLY A 61 3.86 -1.23 7.07
N GLY A 62 3.47 -2.31 6.44
CA GLY A 62 4.08 -3.61 6.63
C GLY A 62 3.31 -4.72 5.91
N PRO A 63 3.94 -5.90 5.80
CA PRO A 63 3.27 -7.08 5.31
C PRO A 63 2.22 -7.57 6.30
N PHE A 64 1.28 -8.35 5.79
CA PHE A 64 0.34 -9.11 6.60
C PHE A 64 0.09 -10.50 6.01
N THR A 65 -0.43 -11.41 6.82
CA THR A 65 -0.99 -12.69 6.39
C THR A 65 -2.43 -12.82 6.82
N MET A 66 -3.22 -13.62 6.10
CA MET A 66 -4.63 -13.90 6.43
C MET A 66 -4.80 -15.37 6.82
N SER A 67 -5.56 -15.62 7.88
CA SER A 67 -6.07 -16.94 8.25
C SER A 67 -7.54 -16.82 8.64
N GLY A 68 -8.44 -17.19 7.73
CA GLY A 68 -9.85 -16.86 7.89
C GLY A 68 -10.02 -15.34 7.96
N ASP A 69 -10.73 -14.85 8.97
CA ASP A 69 -10.93 -13.42 9.24
C ASP A 69 -9.80 -12.78 10.05
N GLN A 70 -8.77 -13.53 10.44
CA GLN A 70 -7.64 -13.00 11.20
C GLN A 70 -6.54 -12.50 10.26
N MET A 71 -6.17 -11.23 10.42
CA MET A 71 -5.02 -10.60 9.76
C MET A 71 -3.88 -10.44 10.76
N THR A 72 -2.76 -11.12 10.53
CA THR A 72 -1.52 -10.86 11.29
C THR A 72 -0.70 -9.83 10.54
N TYR A 73 -0.69 -8.59 11.04
CA TYR A 73 0.05 -7.47 10.48
C TYR A 73 1.35 -7.24 11.26
N THR A 74 2.48 -7.12 10.55
CA THR A 74 3.78 -6.84 11.16
C THR A 74 4.36 -5.56 10.57
N PRO A 75 4.35 -4.42 11.30
CA PRO A 75 4.87 -3.17 10.80
C PRO A 75 6.37 -3.26 10.46
N GLU A 76 6.74 -2.81 9.27
CA GLU A 76 8.13 -2.64 8.84
C GLU A 76 8.62 -1.19 9.06
N PHE A 77 7.69 -0.26 9.20
CA PHE A 77 7.94 1.12 9.59
C PHE A 77 6.71 1.68 10.31
N ASN A 78 6.98 2.60 11.22
CA ASN A 78 5.97 3.45 11.82
C ASN A 78 6.67 4.78 12.15
N SER A 79 6.20 5.87 11.55
CA SER A 79 6.85 7.18 11.66
C SER A 79 6.61 7.87 12.99
N ALA A 80 5.62 7.41 13.77
CA ALA A 80 5.26 7.98 15.07
C ALA A 80 5.85 7.18 16.23
N ASP A 81 6.00 5.86 16.09
CA ASP A 81 6.46 4.98 17.16
C ASP A 81 7.27 3.78 16.62
N THR A 82 8.60 3.85 16.74
CA THR A 82 9.50 2.80 16.28
C THR A 82 9.48 1.55 17.16
N ALA A 83 8.89 1.59 18.36
CA ALA A 83 8.76 0.42 19.22
C ALA A 83 7.82 -0.63 18.61
N LYS A 84 6.86 -0.21 17.78
CA LYS A 84 5.92 -1.10 17.08
C LYS A 84 6.54 -1.89 15.93
N ILE A 85 7.66 -1.44 15.39
CA ILE A 85 8.30 -2.08 14.21
C ILE A 85 8.77 -3.49 14.58
N GLY A 86 8.33 -4.47 13.79
CA GLY A 86 8.60 -5.89 13.96
C GLY A 86 7.70 -6.61 14.97
N ILE A 87 6.77 -5.92 15.63
CA ILE A 87 5.86 -6.51 16.60
C ILE A 87 4.52 -6.83 15.91
N PRO A 88 4.15 -8.12 15.78
CA PRO A 88 2.92 -8.49 15.09
C PRO A 88 1.69 -8.07 15.90
N THR A 89 0.68 -7.55 15.19
CA THR A 89 -0.67 -7.30 15.72
C THR A 89 -1.65 -8.17 14.95
N VAL A 90 -2.58 -8.82 15.67
CA VAL A 90 -3.62 -9.65 15.05
C VAL A 90 -4.93 -8.88 15.07
N PHE A 91 -5.47 -8.61 13.89
CA PHE A 91 -6.79 -7.99 13.72
C PHE A 91 -7.82 -9.03 13.31
N THR A 92 -9.01 -8.97 13.93
CA THR A 92 -10.20 -9.56 13.30
C THR A 92 -10.72 -8.59 12.23
N VAL A 93 -10.81 -9.08 11.00
CA VAL A 93 -11.20 -8.31 9.82
C VAL A 93 -12.65 -8.59 9.46
N THR A 94 -13.44 -7.54 9.30
CA THR A 94 -14.80 -7.65 8.77
C THR A 94 -15.01 -6.63 7.67
N VAL A 95 -15.53 -7.07 6.52
CA VAL A 95 -16.00 -6.18 5.44
C VAL A 95 -17.49 -6.40 5.24
N LYS A 96 -18.29 -5.36 5.46
CA LYS A 96 -19.74 -5.38 5.21
C LYS A 96 -20.18 -4.03 4.70
N ASP A 97 -21.01 -4.02 3.65
CA ASP A 97 -21.61 -2.79 3.09
C ASP A 97 -20.58 -1.67 2.82
N LYS A 98 -19.42 -2.05 2.26
CA LYS A 98 -18.29 -1.14 1.97
C LYS A 98 -17.64 -0.50 3.21
N ILE A 99 -17.86 -1.09 4.38
CA ILE A 99 -17.20 -0.73 5.64
C ILE A 99 -16.24 -1.85 6.02
N LEU A 100 -14.96 -1.50 6.16
CA LEU A 100 -13.92 -2.35 6.74
C LEU A 100 -13.78 -2.04 8.22
N THR A 101 -13.82 -3.07 9.05
CA THR A 101 -13.48 -3.00 10.47
C THR A 101 -12.24 -3.84 10.74
N LEU A 102 -11.21 -3.23 11.31
CA LEU A 102 -10.04 -3.91 11.87
C LEU A 102 -10.15 -3.83 13.39
N ARG A 103 -10.45 -4.96 14.04
CA ARG A 103 -10.62 -5.04 15.49
C ARG A 103 -9.39 -5.67 16.15
N TYR A 104 -8.79 -4.92 17.07
CA TYR A 104 -7.81 -5.41 18.04
C TYR A 104 -8.39 -5.16 19.45
N GLU A 105 -7.82 -4.25 20.24
CA GLU A 105 -8.43 -3.76 21.49
C GLU A 105 -9.65 -2.86 21.19
N GLU A 106 -9.47 -1.93 20.25
CA GLU A 106 -10.54 -1.08 19.73
C GLU A 106 -10.81 -1.40 18.24
N ALA A 107 -11.98 -0.99 17.77
CA ALA A 107 -12.37 -1.15 16.37
C ALA A 107 -11.95 0.08 15.56
N MET A 108 -11.06 -0.13 14.58
CA MET A 108 -10.78 0.86 13.56
C MET A 108 -11.74 0.66 12.38
N VAL A 109 -12.53 1.69 12.08
CA VAL A 109 -13.56 1.65 11.04
C VAL A 109 -13.13 2.49 9.85
N TRP A 110 -13.24 1.89 8.66
CA TRP A 110 -12.83 2.49 7.40
C TRP A 110 -13.95 2.37 6.36
N MET A 111 -14.19 3.45 5.62
CA MET A 111 -15.10 3.46 4.47
C MET A 111 -14.33 3.16 3.19
N GLN A 112 -14.87 2.29 2.34
CA GLN A 112 -14.24 1.98 1.05
C GLN A 112 -14.15 3.24 0.17
N VAL A 113 -13.02 3.40 -0.49
CA VAL A 113 -12.77 4.39 -1.53
C VAL A 113 -12.82 3.73 -2.90
N ASP A 114 -12.12 2.60 -3.04
CA ASP A 114 -12.16 1.71 -4.19
C ASP A 114 -11.77 0.29 -3.77
N ASP A 115 -12.08 -0.70 -4.60
CA ASP A 115 -11.80 -2.13 -4.37
C ASP A 115 -10.58 -2.63 -5.18
N ALA A 116 -9.90 -1.73 -5.91
CA ALA A 116 -8.85 -2.04 -6.87
C ALA A 116 -9.23 -3.07 -7.96
N SER A 117 -10.52 -3.32 -8.20
CA SER A 117 -10.98 -4.29 -9.19
C SER A 117 -10.64 -3.84 -10.60
N ASN A 118 -10.02 -4.75 -11.38
CA ASN A 118 -9.69 -4.55 -12.80
C ASN A 118 -8.74 -3.37 -13.10
N VAL A 119 -7.87 -2.99 -12.15
CA VAL A 119 -6.86 -1.94 -12.37
C VAL A 119 -5.47 -2.58 -12.52
N PRO A 120 -4.87 -2.60 -13.73
CA PRO A 120 -3.60 -3.28 -13.98
C PRO A 120 -2.44 -2.79 -13.10
N MET A 121 -2.44 -1.50 -12.76
CA MET A 121 -1.42 -0.90 -11.90
C MET A 121 -1.61 -1.18 -10.41
N ALA A 122 -2.78 -1.64 -9.97
CA ALA A 122 -3.00 -1.94 -8.56
C ALA A 122 -2.11 -3.09 -8.09
N GLY A 123 -1.51 -2.93 -6.92
CA GLY A 123 -0.53 -3.86 -6.37
C GLY A 123 0.54 -3.18 -5.53
N ALA A 124 1.39 -3.99 -4.94
CA ALA A 124 2.61 -3.56 -4.28
C ALA A 124 3.79 -3.66 -5.26
N TRP A 125 4.56 -2.57 -5.37
CA TRP A 125 5.65 -2.42 -6.32
C TRP A 125 6.93 -2.10 -5.59
N HIS A 126 8.03 -2.65 -6.09
CA HIS A 126 9.36 -2.44 -5.57
C HIS A 126 10.24 -1.79 -6.63
N ILE A 127 10.97 -0.74 -6.30
CA ILE A 127 11.92 -0.15 -7.24
C ILE A 127 13.12 -1.09 -7.41
N THR A 128 13.45 -1.45 -8.64
CA THR A 128 14.55 -2.37 -8.95
C THR A 128 15.67 -1.69 -9.71
N GLU A 129 15.35 -0.69 -10.54
CA GLU A 129 16.33 0.04 -11.33
C GLU A 129 16.02 1.54 -11.37
N ARG A 130 17.05 2.35 -11.60
CA ARG A 130 16.92 3.78 -11.87
C ARG A 130 18.02 4.25 -12.81
N ALA A 131 17.74 5.26 -13.62
CA ALA A 131 18.77 5.92 -14.41
C ALA A 131 19.60 6.87 -13.52
N GLN A 132 20.91 6.92 -13.75
CA GLN A 132 21.75 7.97 -13.18
C GLN A 132 21.32 9.33 -13.77
N ASP A 133 20.99 10.28 -12.90
CA ASP A 133 20.48 11.63 -13.24
C ASP A 133 19.25 11.66 -14.18
N GLY A 134 18.50 10.56 -14.24
CA GLY A 134 17.29 10.44 -15.08
C GLY A 134 17.55 10.44 -16.59
N GLN A 135 18.80 10.28 -17.04
CA GLN A 135 19.19 10.32 -18.46
C GLN A 135 20.20 9.25 -18.87
N GLY A 136 20.94 8.67 -17.91
CA GLY A 136 21.86 7.57 -18.17
C GLY A 136 21.16 6.21 -18.34
N GLY A 137 21.95 5.16 -18.56
CA GLY A 137 21.42 3.79 -18.56
C GLY A 137 20.79 3.44 -17.21
N LEU A 138 19.74 2.60 -17.24
CA LEU A 138 19.15 2.01 -16.04
C LEU A 138 20.20 1.16 -15.33
N VAL A 139 20.41 1.44 -14.04
CA VAL A 139 21.26 0.64 -13.17
C VAL A 139 20.43 -0.04 -12.09
N LYS A 140 20.76 -1.29 -11.77
CA LYS A 140 20.14 -2.02 -10.69
C LYS A 140 20.43 -1.34 -9.36
N ILE A 141 19.38 -1.08 -8.59
CA ILE A 141 19.49 -0.58 -7.23
C ILE A 141 20.04 -1.73 -6.38
N HIS A 142 21.23 -1.54 -5.82
CA HIS A 142 21.82 -2.54 -4.93
C HIS A 142 21.02 -2.59 -3.63
N GLN A 143 20.36 -3.72 -3.39
CA GLN A 143 19.56 -3.97 -2.19
C GLN A 143 20.38 -4.71 -1.14
N GLN A 144 21.50 -4.11 -0.75
CA GLN A 144 22.26 -4.64 0.39
C GLN A 144 21.53 -4.26 1.68
N GLY A 145 21.27 -5.26 2.52
CA GLY A 145 20.56 -5.08 3.80
C GLY A 145 19.04 -5.00 3.66
N THR A 146 18.40 -4.32 4.61
CA THR A 146 16.94 -4.27 4.76
C THR A 146 16.29 -3.06 4.11
N ARG A 147 17.08 -2.10 3.63
CA ARG A 147 16.58 -0.89 2.99
C ARG A 147 15.79 -1.19 1.71
N LYS A 148 14.61 -0.59 1.58
CA LYS A 148 13.74 -0.74 0.41
C LYS A 148 12.88 0.50 0.18
N THR A 149 12.47 0.67 -1.07
CA THR A 149 11.48 1.68 -1.47
C THR A 149 10.35 0.98 -2.19
N LEU A 150 9.16 1.04 -1.61
CA LEU A 150 7.96 0.43 -2.18
C LEU A 150 6.96 1.49 -2.61
N LYS A 151 6.08 1.13 -3.54
CA LYS A 151 4.89 1.90 -3.92
C LYS A 151 3.69 0.98 -3.90
N LEU A 152 2.68 1.32 -3.10
CA LEU A 152 1.40 0.62 -3.07
C LEU A 152 0.39 1.42 -3.89
N LEU A 153 -0.29 0.75 -4.81
CA LEU A 153 -1.38 1.30 -5.60
C LEU A 153 -2.66 0.49 -5.37
N SER A 154 -3.74 1.20 -5.12
CA SER A 154 -5.11 0.71 -5.22
C SER A 154 -5.68 1.06 -6.60
N GLY A 155 -7.00 1.13 -6.77
CA GLY A 155 -7.60 1.60 -8.02
C GLY A 155 -7.43 3.10 -8.26
N THR A 156 -7.42 3.92 -7.20
CA THR A 156 -7.37 5.38 -7.33
C THR A 156 -6.37 6.07 -6.40
N ARG A 157 -5.79 5.35 -5.44
CA ARG A 157 -4.80 5.86 -4.48
C ARG A 157 -3.44 5.23 -4.69
N PHE A 158 -2.41 6.03 -4.46
CA PHE A 158 -1.04 5.55 -4.40
C PHE A 158 -0.35 6.08 -3.13
N GLN A 159 0.64 5.34 -2.65
CA GLN A 159 1.60 5.82 -1.68
C GLN A 159 2.94 5.14 -1.91
N TRP A 160 4.01 5.91 -2.04
CA TRP A 160 5.37 5.39 -2.02
C TRP A 160 6.04 5.68 -0.69
N PHE A 161 6.94 4.82 -0.25
CA PHE A 161 7.70 5.00 0.98
C PHE A 161 9.09 4.39 0.88
N ALA A 162 10.08 5.09 1.45
CA ALA A 162 11.46 4.64 1.57
C ALA A 162 11.78 4.35 3.03
N ILE A 163 12.18 3.12 3.33
CA ILE A 163 12.34 2.59 4.69
C ILE A 163 13.57 1.69 4.81
N ASP A 164 13.98 1.42 6.05
CA ASP A 164 14.95 0.38 6.39
C ASP A 164 14.49 -0.33 7.69
N PRO A 165 13.75 -1.46 7.57
CA PRO A 165 13.21 -2.15 8.72
C PRO A 165 14.27 -2.66 9.70
N GLY A 166 15.46 -3.04 9.23
CA GLY A 166 16.53 -3.60 10.06
C GLY A 166 17.13 -2.60 11.05
N VAL A 167 17.09 -1.30 10.72
CA VAL A 167 17.47 -0.21 11.63
C VAL A 167 16.26 0.61 12.07
N LYS A 168 15.04 0.12 11.84
CA LYS A 168 13.78 0.82 12.15
C LYS A 168 13.69 2.22 11.53
N GLY A 169 14.30 2.39 10.35
CA GLY A 169 14.41 3.66 9.64
C GLY A 169 13.18 3.97 8.78
N PHE A 170 12.64 5.17 8.95
CA PHE A 170 11.68 5.77 8.01
C PHE A 170 12.31 7.00 7.38
N TYR A 171 12.43 7.02 6.04
CA TYR A 171 13.13 8.09 5.34
C TYR A 171 12.19 9.11 4.71
N ALA A 172 11.19 8.67 3.96
CA ALA A 172 10.20 9.56 3.35
C ALA A 172 8.99 8.78 2.83
N THR A 173 7.86 9.48 2.69
CA THR A 173 6.69 9.01 1.94
C THR A 173 6.03 10.16 1.20
N GLY A 174 5.35 9.83 0.09
CA GLY A 174 4.40 10.70 -0.57
C GLY A 174 3.24 9.88 -1.12
N GLY A 175 2.07 10.49 -1.20
CA GLY A 175 0.89 9.80 -1.69
C GLY A 175 -0.28 10.72 -1.97
N GLY A 176 -1.35 10.11 -2.48
CA GLY A 176 -2.56 10.81 -2.88
C GLY A 176 -3.34 10.00 -3.90
N THR A 177 -3.83 10.69 -4.93
CA THR A 177 -4.59 10.05 -6.01
C THR A 177 -3.75 9.89 -7.26
N TYR A 178 -4.08 8.92 -8.10
CA TYR A 178 -3.47 8.82 -9.41
C TYR A 178 -4.51 8.53 -10.49
N ASN A 179 -4.14 8.79 -11.74
CA ASN A 179 -4.86 8.30 -12.90
C ASN A 179 -3.89 7.85 -13.99
N VAL A 180 -4.38 6.97 -14.85
CA VAL A 180 -3.66 6.48 -16.02
C VAL A 180 -4.52 6.77 -17.25
N LYS A 181 -3.97 7.54 -18.19
CA LYS A 181 -4.67 7.90 -19.43
C LYS A 181 -3.65 8.18 -20.54
N ASP A 182 -3.91 7.67 -21.74
CA ASP A 182 -3.14 7.96 -22.95
C ASP A 182 -1.61 7.73 -22.77
N GLY A 183 -1.22 6.64 -22.10
CA GLY A 183 0.20 6.33 -21.83
C GLY A 183 0.85 7.20 -20.74
N LYS A 184 0.08 8.06 -20.06
CA LYS A 184 0.54 8.88 -18.94
C LYS A 184 0.02 8.38 -17.61
N TYR A 185 0.88 8.38 -16.61
CA TYR A 185 0.56 8.16 -15.21
C TYR A 185 0.72 9.49 -14.47
N THR A 186 -0.37 10.00 -13.89
CA THR A 186 -0.39 11.29 -13.20
C THR A 186 -0.71 11.10 -11.73
N GLU A 187 0.21 11.53 -10.87
CA GLU A 187 0.07 11.57 -9.41
C GLU A 187 -0.41 12.96 -8.98
N ASN A 188 -1.47 13.03 -8.17
CA ASN A 188 -1.90 14.25 -7.48
C ASN A 188 -1.52 14.13 -6.00
N ILE A 189 -0.59 14.97 -5.56
CA ILE A 189 0.04 14.86 -4.24
C ILE A 189 -0.91 15.41 -3.16
N GLN A 190 -1.33 14.54 -2.24
CA GLN A 190 -2.18 14.91 -1.10
C GLN A 190 -1.38 15.00 0.21
N PHE A 191 -0.24 14.31 0.29
CA PHE A 191 0.69 14.41 1.40
C PHE A 191 2.12 14.08 0.97
N PHE A 192 3.08 14.65 1.68
CA PHE A 192 4.51 14.42 1.45
C PHE A 192 5.29 14.68 2.74
N SER A 193 5.98 13.68 3.29
CA SER A 193 6.51 13.76 4.66
C SER A 193 7.73 14.68 4.83
N LYS A 194 8.37 15.10 3.73
CA LYS A 194 9.58 15.93 3.75
C LYS A 194 9.36 17.38 3.38
N ASP A 195 8.26 17.69 2.71
CA ASP A 195 7.98 19.02 2.15
C ASP A 195 6.49 19.17 1.87
N ASN A 196 5.80 19.82 2.81
CA ASN A 196 4.37 20.07 2.75
C ASN A 196 3.97 21.00 1.60
N ASN A 197 4.90 21.77 1.01
CA ASN A 197 4.60 22.65 -0.12
C ASN A 197 4.23 21.89 -1.39
N ARG A 198 4.48 20.57 -1.43
CA ARG A 198 4.12 19.70 -2.56
C ARG A 198 2.65 19.32 -2.59
N VAL A 199 1.91 19.51 -1.49
CA VAL A 199 0.47 19.21 -1.44
C VAL A 199 -0.30 20.10 -2.43
N GLY A 200 -1.12 19.46 -3.27
CA GLY A 200 -1.88 20.11 -4.33
C GLY A 200 -1.16 20.19 -5.69
N THR A 201 0.09 19.74 -5.77
CA THR A 201 0.80 19.62 -7.05
C THR A 201 0.45 18.32 -7.77
N SER A 202 0.60 18.30 -9.09
CA SER A 202 0.48 17.10 -9.92
C SER A 202 1.78 16.80 -10.63
N LEU A 203 2.16 15.53 -10.67
CA LEU A 203 3.34 15.03 -11.38
C LEU A 203 2.88 14.06 -12.45
N THR A 204 3.29 14.30 -13.70
CA THR A 204 2.92 13.45 -14.83
C THR A 204 4.15 12.76 -15.38
N PHE A 205 4.01 11.46 -15.60
CA PHE A 205 5.06 10.57 -16.04
C PHE A 205 4.62 9.80 -17.29
N ASP A 206 5.57 9.56 -18.17
CA ASP A 206 5.47 8.47 -19.14
C ASP A 206 5.50 7.15 -18.38
N HIS A 207 4.61 6.23 -18.76
CA HIS A 207 4.57 4.91 -18.14
C HIS A 207 4.36 3.80 -19.16
N LYS A 208 5.00 2.66 -18.90
CA LYS A 208 4.81 1.43 -19.66
C LYS A 208 4.77 0.25 -18.70
N LEU A 209 3.70 -0.53 -18.76
CA LEU A 209 3.51 -1.71 -17.92
C LEU A 209 3.53 -2.98 -18.78
N GLU A 210 4.54 -3.83 -18.60
CA GLU A 210 4.69 -5.09 -19.32
C GLU A 210 5.16 -6.19 -18.36
N ASN A 211 4.48 -7.35 -18.34
CA ASN A 211 4.92 -8.54 -17.61
C ASN A 211 5.28 -8.33 -16.13
N GLY A 212 4.52 -7.48 -15.42
CA GLY A 212 4.78 -7.19 -13.99
C GLY A 212 5.95 -6.22 -13.75
N ARG A 213 6.42 -5.55 -14.81
CA ARG A 213 7.47 -4.55 -14.79
C ARG A 213 6.92 -3.22 -15.30
N TRP A 214 7.09 -2.18 -14.49
CA TRP A 214 6.59 -0.84 -14.72
C TRP A 214 7.75 0.12 -14.94
N ASP A 215 7.92 0.56 -16.18
CA ASP A 215 8.83 1.64 -16.56
C ASP A 215 8.13 2.98 -16.34
N HIS A 216 8.77 3.87 -15.59
CA HIS A 216 8.24 5.13 -15.11
C HIS A 216 9.28 6.23 -15.35
N SER A 217 8.96 7.23 -16.18
CA SER A 217 9.90 8.34 -16.45
C SER A 217 9.22 9.70 -16.57
N GLY A 218 9.94 10.77 -16.23
CA GLY A 218 9.40 12.12 -16.26
C GLY A 218 10.22 13.08 -15.41
N LYS A 219 9.54 14.01 -14.73
CA LYS A 219 10.18 14.96 -13.81
C LYS A 219 9.63 14.81 -12.41
N SER A 220 10.51 14.83 -11.42
CA SER A 220 10.14 14.93 -10.01
C SER A 220 9.52 16.29 -9.69
N SER A 221 8.99 16.44 -8.48
CA SER A 221 8.48 17.73 -7.98
C SER A 221 9.54 18.83 -7.96
N GLU A 222 10.83 18.48 -7.87
CA GLU A 222 11.96 19.42 -7.96
C GLU A 222 12.33 19.76 -9.42
N GLY A 223 11.63 19.21 -10.41
CA GLY A 223 11.91 19.40 -11.84
C GLY A 223 13.08 18.55 -12.37
N LYS A 224 13.71 17.73 -11.51
CA LYS A 224 14.78 16.81 -11.91
C LYS A 224 14.19 15.65 -12.71
N ARG A 225 14.90 15.22 -13.75
CA ARG A 225 14.48 14.04 -14.52
C ARG A 225 14.56 12.80 -13.64
N ILE A 226 13.57 11.92 -13.81
CA ILE A 226 13.55 10.60 -13.21
C ILE A 226 13.26 9.57 -14.28
N HIS A 227 13.89 8.41 -14.14
CA HIS A 227 13.58 7.20 -14.88
C HIS A 227 13.84 6.04 -13.95
N GLU A 228 12.77 5.35 -13.60
CA GLU A 228 12.73 4.31 -12.58
C GLU A 228 12.02 3.10 -13.17
N VAL A 229 12.45 1.91 -12.76
CA VAL A 229 11.71 0.69 -13.04
C VAL A 229 11.30 0.03 -11.75
N TRP A 230 10.03 -0.34 -11.72
CA TRP A 230 9.36 -0.95 -10.60
C TRP A 230 8.90 -2.36 -10.98
N GLU A 231 9.07 -3.32 -10.10
CA GLU A 231 8.61 -4.69 -10.28
C GLU A 231 7.56 -5.03 -9.23
N LYS A 232 6.52 -5.75 -9.64
CA LYS A 232 5.45 -6.15 -8.75
C LYS A 232 5.97 -7.16 -7.73
N ILE A 233 5.65 -6.95 -6.45
CA ILE A 233 5.96 -7.90 -5.38
C ILE A 233 5.11 -9.15 -5.61
N LYS A 234 5.75 -10.32 -5.54
CA LYS A 234 5.09 -11.63 -5.73
C LYS A 234 4.72 -12.26 -4.40
#